data_AF-A0A835SRJ7-F1
#
_entry.id   AF-A0A835SRJ7-F1
#
_cell.length_a   1.000
_cell.length_b   1.000
_cell.length_c   1.000
_cell.angle_alpha   90.00
_cell.angle_beta   90.00
_cell.angle_gamma   90.00
#
_symmetry.space_group_name_H-M   'P 1'
#
loop_
_entity.id
_entity.type
_entity.pdbx_description
1 polymer ?
#
loop_
_entity_poly.entity_id
_entity_poly.type
_entity_poly.pdbx_seq_one_letter_code
_entity_poly.pdbx_strand_id
1 'polypeptide(L)'
;MVLTQALKPALKSSSSPQTFAVPVPAVSAVAFRPTRDGHAQILLATSFGIVPLRLPPPGEDLTKETRVEPPVPLRNAQHSGFDQQRIFDASFDPLSGFVLLACGHSVYGIDESNRVDCLAGDPYADDGAALTDGPAAHARFVGAQRLAAAGGGLTFVRDRCSTSRNGFVLRALHELPLPEEQGGGGTGLRAVTTVHLGAAGDVGPHTFGFCPARKSLVYATRGRALHQLMPHGVTRQLAGNDEPLASAAAANSAAAAASANDSASDDPDSAIGAASGGSGGGGGGGGGSSGAWRVAEAEPRYGLGAGGGMDAGVNPCLMWPGACSFMPFTNIQAVATDPDGSGDIYVLDGVSGSTTTLKVLRGDGQLDTLAVGLRIGPKGSGRWPRLAALPGRRLVVYGVSQHDLMILQL
;
A
#
# COMPACT_ATOMS: atom_id res chain seq x y z
N MET A 1 -59.73 0.47 -7.38
CA MET A 1 -58.52 0.32 -6.55
C MET A 1 -57.65 -0.75 -7.22
N VAL A 2 -56.76 -0.32 -8.13
CA VAL A 2 -55.76 -1.17 -8.79
C VAL A 2 -54.48 -0.34 -8.78
N LEU A 3 -53.50 -0.75 -7.99
CA LEU A 3 -52.17 -0.14 -7.93
C LEU A 3 -51.37 -0.61 -9.15
N THR A 4 -51.14 0.27 -10.12
CA THR A 4 -50.06 0.12 -11.09
C THR A 4 -48.76 0.54 -10.42
N GLN A 5 -47.95 -0.43 -10.00
CA GLN A 5 -46.54 -0.21 -9.67
C GLN A 5 -45.82 0.28 -10.93
N ALA A 6 -45.46 1.56 -10.93
CA ALA A 6 -44.48 2.09 -11.85
C ALA A 6 -43.13 1.44 -11.53
N LEU A 7 -42.75 0.45 -12.34
CA LEU A 7 -41.38 -0.04 -12.45
C LEU A 7 -40.46 1.18 -12.68
N LYS A 8 -39.68 1.54 -11.65
CA LYS A 8 -38.52 2.42 -11.83
C LYS A 8 -37.62 1.77 -12.88
N PRO A 9 -37.28 2.45 -14.00
CA PRO A 9 -36.27 1.92 -14.88
C PRO A 9 -34.96 1.86 -14.11
N ALA A 10 -34.40 0.65 -14.02
CA ALA A 10 -33.04 0.44 -13.55
C ALA A 10 -32.11 1.33 -14.37
N LEU A 11 -31.48 2.31 -13.71
CA LEU A 11 -30.38 3.08 -14.27
C LEU A 11 -29.23 2.10 -14.54
N LYS A 12 -29.17 1.56 -15.75
CA LYS A 12 -27.92 1.08 -16.35
C LYS A 12 -27.02 2.30 -16.57
N SER A 13 -26.24 2.71 -15.58
CA SER A 13 -25.08 3.57 -15.83
C SER A 13 -23.85 2.68 -16.04
N SER A 14 -23.76 2.05 -17.21
CA SER A 14 -22.49 1.50 -17.70
C SER A 14 -21.64 2.63 -18.30
N SER A 15 -21.39 3.69 -17.54
CA SER A 15 -20.40 4.68 -17.92
C SER A 15 -19.04 4.07 -17.59
N SER A 16 -18.27 3.73 -18.61
CA SER A 16 -16.84 3.45 -18.45
C SER A 16 -16.18 4.61 -17.70
N PRO A 17 -15.23 4.36 -16.78
CA PRO A 17 -14.60 5.42 -16.02
C PRO A 17 -13.90 6.40 -16.96
N GLN A 18 -14.03 7.68 -16.67
CA GLN A 18 -13.36 8.73 -17.44
C GLN A 18 -11.91 8.85 -16.99
N THR A 19 -10.98 8.86 -17.96
CA THR A 19 -9.54 8.90 -17.72
C THR A 19 -8.97 10.29 -17.99
N PHE A 20 -8.21 10.84 -17.07
CA PHE A 20 -7.57 12.15 -17.20
C PHE A 20 -6.08 12.03 -16.87
N ALA A 21 -5.21 12.50 -17.77
CA ALA A 21 -3.78 12.60 -17.51
C ALA A 21 -3.48 13.98 -16.90
N VAL A 22 -2.74 13.98 -15.79
CA VAL A 22 -2.24 15.19 -15.14
C VAL A 22 -0.72 15.19 -15.27
N PRO A 23 -0.13 16.21 -15.91
CA PRO A 23 1.31 16.30 -16.05
C PRO A 23 1.93 16.58 -14.68
N VAL A 24 2.48 15.55 -14.06
CA VAL A 24 3.19 15.61 -12.78
C VAL A 24 4.41 14.70 -12.85
N PRO A 25 5.62 15.26 -12.77
CA PRO A 25 6.82 14.48 -12.92
C PRO A 25 7.07 13.57 -11.70
N ALA A 26 7.42 12.32 -12.00
CA ALA A 26 7.96 11.32 -11.07
C ALA A 26 7.20 11.20 -9.75
N VAL A 27 5.88 11.07 -9.79
CA VAL A 27 5.06 10.87 -8.58
C VAL A 27 5.37 9.52 -7.94
N SER A 28 5.95 9.54 -6.76
CA SER A 28 6.31 8.33 -6.00
C SER A 28 5.26 7.92 -4.97
N ALA A 29 4.47 8.87 -4.46
CA ALA A 29 3.43 8.60 -3.46
C ALA A 29 2.28 9.62 -3.54
N VAL A 30 1.10 9.20 -3.07
CA VAL A 30 -0.11 10.03 -3.01
C VAL A 30 -0.78 9.82 -1.66
N ALA A 31 -1.08 10.91 -0.96
CA ALA A 31 -1.89 10.86 0.26
C ALA A 31 -3.00 11.92 0.22
N PHE A 32 -4.11 11.60 0.86
CA PHE A 32 -5.23 12.50 1.07
C PHE A 32 -5.24 12.95 2.53
N ARG A 33 -5.20 14.25 2.81
CA ARG A 33 -5.42 14.79 4.15
C ARG A 33 -6.61 15.75 4.17
N PRO A 34 -7.53 15.65 5.15
CA PRO A 34 -8.49 16.72 5.42
C PRO A 34 -7.75 17.95 5.98
N THR A 35 -8.13 19.14 5.56
CA THR A 35 -7.65 20.41 6.13
C THR A 35 -8.65 20.93 7.17
N ARG A 36 -8.19 21.84 8.04
CA ARG A 36 -9.00 22.46 9.10
C ARG A 36 -10.25 23.18 8.58
N ASP A 37 -10.18 23.70 7.36
CA ASP A 37 -11.30 24.38 6.70
C ASP A 37 -12.34 23.39 6.12
N GLY A 38 -12.18 22.10 6.40
CA GLY A 38 -13.04 21.04 5.86
C GLY A 38 -12.76 20.71 4.40
N HIS A 39 -11.72 21.31 3.80
CA HIS A 39 -11.32 21.02 2.44
C HIS A 39 -10.41 19.80 2.38
N ALA A 40 -10.56 19.01 1.32
CA ALA A 40 -9.64 17.94 1.01
C ALA A 40 -8.35 18.51 0.40
N GLN A 41 -7.19 18.11 0.93
CA GLN A 41 -5.92 18.33 0.27
C GLN A 41 -5.29 16.99 -0.13
N ILE A 42 -5.00 16.85 -1.42
CA ILE A 42 -4.25 15.73 -1.95
C ILE A 42 -2.79 16.18 -2.04
N LEU A 43 -1.89 15.40 -1.47
CA LEU A 43 -0.45 15.64 -1.54
C LEU A 43 0.19 14.57 -2.42
N LEU A 44 1.04 15.02 -3.34
CA LEU A 44 1.85 14.16 -4.19
C LEU A 44 3.31 14.30 -3.75
N ALA A 45 3.98 13.16 -3.52
CA ALA A 45 5.43 13.14 -3.42
C ALA A 45 6.02 13.05 -4.82
N THR A 46 6.84 14.01 -5.20
CA THR A 46 7.47 14.11 -6.52
C THR A 46 8.98 14.29 -6.37
N SER A 47 9.72 14.18 -7.48
CA SER A 47 11.15 14.48 -7.49
C SER A 47 11.52 15.91 -7.07
N PHE A 48 10.53 16.83 -7.10
CA PHE A 48 10.70 18.24 -6.73
C PHE A 48 10.24 18.57 -5.29
N GLY A 49 9.71 17.57 -4.58
CA GLY A 49 9.18 17.72 -3.23
C GLY A 49 7.71 17.32 -3.11
N ILE A 50 7.11 17.68 -1.97
CA ILE A 50 5.70 17.41 -1.68
C ILE A 50 4.85 18.53 -2.27
N VAL A 51 4.00 18.22 -3.26
CA VAL A 51 3.17 19.21 -3.97
C VAL A 51 1.68 18.93 -3.73
N PRO A 52 0.86 19.95 -3.47
CA PRO A 52 -0.59 19.78 -3.44
C PRO A 52 -1.14 19.56 -4.86
N LEU A 53 -2.09 18.64 -4.99
CA LEU A 53 -2.94 18.49 -6.17
C LEU A 53 -4.32 19.05 -5.83
N ARG A 54 -4.70 20.13 -6.52
CA ARG A 54 -6.04 20.66 -6.44
C ARG A 54 -6.91 19.96 -7.46
N LEU A 55 -8.02 19.39 -7.00
CA LEU A 55 -9.07 18.82 -7.84
C LEU A 55 -10.35 19.64 -7.65
N PRO A 56 -11.21 19.74 -8.69
CA PRO A 56 -12.54 20.32 -8.51
C PRO A 56 -13.38 19.46 -7.54
N PRO A 57 -14.46 19.99 -6.96
CA PRO A 57 -15.36 19.23 -6.10
C PRO A 57 -15.85 17.91 -6.75
N PRO A 58 -16.20 16.88 -5.96
CA PRO A 58 -16.76 15.64 -6.50
C PRO A 58 -17.97 15.90 -7.41
N GLY A 59 -18.02 15.22 -8.55
CA GLY A 59 -19.10 15.38 -9.55
C GLY A 59 -18.88 16.49 -10.58
N GLU A 60 -17.89 17.36 -10.38
CA GLU A 60 -17.49 18.34 -11.38
C GLU A 60 -16.45 17.82 -12.37
N ASP A 61 -16.35 18.52 -13.50
CA ASP A 61 -15.45 18.22 -14.61
C ASP A 61 -13.98 18.46 -14.22
N LEU A 62 -13.19 17.37 -14.24
CA LEU A 62 -11.77 17.38 -13.90
C LEU A 62 -10.94 18.32 -14.80
N THR A 63 -11.39 18.69 -15.99
CA THR A 63 -10.64 19.60 -16.88
C THR A 63 -10.61 21.06 -16.43
N LYS A 64 -11.51 21.46 -15.51
CA LYS A 64 -11.71 22.88 -15.18
C LYS A 64 -10.77 23.42 -14.10
N GLU A 65 -10.42 22.62 -13.11
CA GLU A 65 -9.62 23.08 -11.95
C GLU A 65 -8.47 22.16 -11.55
N THR A 66 -8.23 21.07 -12.27
CA THR A 66 -7.13 20.16 -11.92
C THR A 66 -5.79 20.87 -12.15
N ARG A 67 -5.06 21.14 -11.07
CA ARG A 67 -3.74 21.76 -11.13
C ARG A 67 -2.83 21.28 -10.01
N VAL A 68 -1.55 21.17 -10.33
CA VAL A 68 -0.48 20.97 -9.34
C VAL A 68 -0.09 22.34 -8.79
N GLU A 69 -0.08 22.46 -7.47
CA GLU A 69 0.35 23.66 -6.77
C GLU A 69 1.85 23.60 -6.44
N PRO A 70 2.50 24.73 -6.13
CA PRO A 70 3.91 24.74 -5.75
C PRO A 70 4.21 23.83 -4.53
N PRO A 71 5.45 23.31 -4.41
CA PRO A 71 5.84 22.48 -3.28
C PRO A 71 5.60 23.16 -1.94
N VAL A 72 5.09 22.40 -0.96
CA VAL A 72 4.93 22.90 0.40
C VAL A 72 6.30 22.99 1.08
N PRO A 73 6.62 24.10 1.78
CA PRO A 73 7.86 24.19 2.53
C PRO A 73 7.81 23.25 3.73
N LEU A 74 8.73 22.28 3.74
CA LEU A 74 8.86 21.31 4.83
C LEU A 74 9.70 21.90 5.96
N ARG A 75 9.15 21.91 7.16
CA ARG A 75 9.86 22.32 8.37
C ARG A 75 10.56 21.10 8.97
N ASN A 76 11.72 21.31 9.58
CA ASN A 76 12.52 20.26 10.25
C ASN A 76 13.12 19.16 9.36
N ALA A 77 12.89 19.17 8.03
CA ALA A 77 13.36 18.12 7.12
C ALA A 77 14.87 17.82 7.21
N GLN A 78 15.72 18.86 7.34
CA GLN A 78 17.17 18.68 7.44
C GLN A 78 17.63 18.02 8.75
N HIS A 79 16.88 18.20 9.84
CA HIS A 79 17.25 17.65 11.16
C HIS A 79 16.64 16.27 11.39
N SER A 80 15.61 15.90 10.63
CA SER A 80 14.94 14.60 10.77
C SER A 80 15.60 13.48 9.96
N GLY A 81 16.61 13.78 9.13
CA GLY A 81 17.21 12.82 8.20
C GLY A 81 16.33 12.49 6.99
N PHE A 82 15.29 13.30 6.76
CA PHE A 82 14.30 13.08 5.70
C PHE A 82 14.90 13.28 4.31
N ASP A 83 14.78 12.25 3.47
CA ASP A 83 15.21 12.28 2.08
C ASP A 83 14.02 12.12 1.12
N GLN A 84 13.63 13.23 0.49
CA GLN A 84 12.51 13.23 -0.44
C GLN A 84 12.70 12.31 -1.66
N GLN A 85 13.94 11.99 -2.04
CA GLN A 85 14.20 11.12 -3.19
C GLN A 85 13.94 9.64 -2.87
N ARG A 86 13.91 9.29 -1.58
CA ARG A 86 13.68 7.92 -1.09
C ARG A 86 12.25 7.68 -0.61
N ILE A 87 11.29 8.52 -1.00
CA ILE A 87 9.87 8.32 -0.68
C ILE A 87 9.32 7.19 -1.55
N PHE A 88 8.85 6.14 -0.89
CA PHE A 88 8.28 4.96 -1.52
C PHE A 88 6.80 4.80 -1.31
N ASP A 89 6.12 5.47 -0.39
CA ASP A 89 4.65 5.46 -0.31
C ASP A 89 4.15 6.51 0.68
N ALA A 90 2.85 6.78 0.65
CA ALA A 90 2.21 7.70 1.59
C ALA A 90 0.82 7.23 2.01
N SER A 91 0.44 7.50 3.25
CA SER A 91 -0.90 7.22 3.77
C SER A 91 -1.25 8.27 4.82
N PHE A 92 -2.53 8.63 4.94
CA PHE A 92 -2.97 9.55 5.99
C PHE A 92 -3.48 8.77 7.19
N ASP A 93 -2.96 9.07 8.37
CA ASP A 93 -3.44 8.49 9.62
C ASP A 93 -4.46 9.43 10.30
N PRO A 94 -5.74 9.04 10.37
CA PRO A 94 -6.76 9.88 10.98
C PRO A 94 -6.63 9.99 12.50
N LEU A 95 -5.86 9.13 13.18
CA LEU A 95 -5.63 9.28 14.62
C LEU A 95 -4.64 10.42 14.91
N SER A 96 -3.44 10.36 14.33
CA SER A 96 -2.40 11.37 14.55
C SER A 96 -2.61 12.65 13.74
N GLY A 97 -3.42 12.59 12.67
CA GLY A 97 -3.56 13.69 11.71
C GLY A 97 -2.33 13.84 10.80
N PHE A 98 -1.39 12.89 10.83
CA PHE A 98 -0.19 12.93 10.02
C PHE A 98 -0.41 12.34 8.63
N VAL A 99 0.27 12.93 7.65
CA VAL A 99 0.59 12.23 6.41
C VAL A 99 1.84 11.42 6.65
N LEU A 100 1.68 10.11 6.72
CA LEU A 100 2.75 9.15 6.90
C LEU A 100 3.46 8.90 5.58
N LEU A 101 4.79 8.82 5.60
CA LEU A 101 5.64 8.56 4.45
C LEU A 101 6.56 7.37 4.74
N ALA A 102 6.56 6.37 3.86
CA ALA A 102 7.57 5.32 3.85
C ALA A 102 8.77 5.85 3.07
N CYS A 103 9.92 5.98 3.74
CA CYS A 103 11.09 6.63 3.19
C CYS A 103 12.37 5.89 3.59
N GLY A 104 12.96 5.15 2.66
CA GLY A 104 14.15 4.33 2.93
C GLY A 104 13.96 3.38 4.13
N HIS A 105 14.77 3.56 5.17
CA HIS A 105 14.77 2.75 6.39
C HIS A 105 13.88 3.29 7.50
N SER A 106 12.97 4.21 7.19
CA SER A 106 12.18 4.93 8.19
C SER A 106 10.76 5.23 7.73
N VAL A 107 9.89 5.48 8.72
CA VAL A 107 8.55 6.02 8.54
C VAL A 107 8.53 7.43 9.13
N TYR A 108 8.15 8.40 8.31
CA TYR A 108 8.04 9.81 8.69
C TYR A 108 6.58 10.24 8.78
N GLY A 109 6.33 11.29 9.56
CA GLY A 109 5.04 11.98 9.60
C GLY A 109 5.21 13.43 9.19
N ILE A 110 4.29 13.92 8.35
CA ILE A 110 4.11 15.35 8.07
C ILE A 110 2.85 15.80 8.78
N ASP A 111 3.00 16.74 9.72
CA ASP A 111 1.86 17.35 10.42
C ASP A 111 1.16 18.44 9.58
N GLU A 112 0.10 19.01 10.13
CA GLU A 112 -0.66 20.11 9.51
C GLU A 112 0.18 21.40 9.31
N SER A 113 1.23 21.59 10.10
CA SER A 113 2.17 22.72 9.99
C SER A 113 3.28 22.47 8.95
N ASN A 114 3.21 21.33 8.26
CA ASN A 114 4.22 20.79 7.37
C ASN A 114 5.58 20.53 8.06
N ARG A 115 5.57 20.26 9.36
CA ARG A 115 6.73 19.76 10.08
C ARG A 115 6.88 18.26 9.81
N VAL A 116 8.12 17.88 9.51
CA VAL A 116 8.50 16.49 9.25
C VAL A 116 9.24 15.93 10.46
N ASP A 117 8.75 14.83 11.00
CA ASP A 117 9.43 14.10 12.08
C ASP A 117 9.58 12.62 11.71
N CYS A 118 10.71 12.01 12.08
CA CYS A 118 10.90 10.56 11.97
C CYS A 118 10.12 9.88 13.10
N LEU A 119 9.15 9.04 12.75
CA LEU A 119 8.25 8.40 13.72
C LEU A 119 8.73 7.01 14.12
N ALA A 120 9.41 6.31 13.21
CA ALA A 120 9.94 4.97 13.42
C ALA A 120 11.09 4.68 12.45
N GLY A 121 12.04 3.86 12.89
CA GLY A 121 13.19 3.46 12.08
C GLY A 121 14.45 4.25 12.40
N ASP A 122 15.43 4.14 11.52
CA ASP A 122 16.70 4.84 11.62
C ASP A 122 17.08 5.42 10.26
N PRO A 123 17.08 6.75 10.11
CA PRO A 123 17.32 7.38 8.82
C PRO A 123 18.79 7.28 8.38
N TYR A 124 19.69 6.93 9.30
CA TYR A 124 21.12 6.79 9.06
C TYR A 124 21.57 5.32 9.01
N ALA A 125 20.63 4.38 9.01
CA ALA A 125 20.95 2.97 8.84
C ALA A 125 21.48 2.71 7.42
N ASP A 126 22.54 1.91 7.35
CA ASP A 126 23.06 1.38 6.09
C ASP A 126 22.13 0.29 5.52
N ASP A 127 22.18 0.05 4.21
CA ASP A 127 21.34 -0.93 3.50
C ASP A 127 21.51 -2.40 3.99
N GLY A 128 22.51 -2.67 4.84
CA GLY A 128 22.76 -3.97 5.47
C GLY A 128 22.13 -4.15 6.85
N ALA A 129 21.38 -3.16 7.37
CA ALA A 129 20.81 -3.23 8.71
C ALA A 129 19.80 -4.38 8.84
N ALA A 130 19.91 -5.14 9.93
CA ALA A 130 18.98 -6.23 10.21
C ALA A 130 17.62 -5.68 10.66
N LEU A 131 16.55 -6.27 10.14
CA LEU A 131 15.19 -5.97 10.58
C LEU A 131 15.05 -6.23 12.08
N THR A 132 14.53 -5.23 12.81
CA THR A 132 14.41 -5.29 14.27
C THR A 132 13.07 -4.72 14.71
N ASP A 133 12.36 -5.46 15.56
CA ASP A 133 11.12 -5.04 16.22
C ASP A 133 11.40 -4.38 17.58
N GLY A 134 10.43 -3.66 18.13
CA GLY A 134 10.54 -3.01 19.44
C GLY A 134 10.06 -1.55 19.43
N PRO A 135 10.50 -0.73 20.40
CA PRO A 135 10.17 0.70 20.43
C PRO A 135 10.52 1.37 19.10
N ALA A 136 9.68 2.26 18.60
CA ALA A 136 9.81 2.79 17.24
C ALA A 136 11.17 3.47 16.94
N ALA A 137 11.78 4.11 17.94
CA ALA A 137 13.11 4.71 17.85
C ALA A 137 14.26 3.68 17.71
N HIS A 138 14.03 2.45 18.16
CA HIS A 138 15.00 1.34 18.11
C HIS A 138 14.64 0.29 17.04
N ALA A 139 13.41 0.31 16.54
CA ALA A 139 13.01 -0.51 15.41
C ALA A 139 13.87 -0.17 14.18
N ARG A 140 14.12 -1.17 13.34
CA ARG A 140 14.91 -1.02 12.11
C ARG A 140 14.13 -1.56 10.94
N PHE A 141 13.99 -0.76 9.89
CA PHE A 141 13.41 -1.18 8.61
C PHE A 141 14.52 -1.42 7.61
N VAL A 142 14.38 -2.45 6.79
CA VAL A 142 15.34 -2.72 5.71
C VAL A 142 15.02 -1.86 4.49
N GLY A 143 13.75 -1.59 4.25
CA GLY A 143 13.25 -0.73 3.19
C GLY A 143 11.74 -0.64 3.27
N ALA A 144 11.23 0.38 3.95
CA ALA A 144 9.79 0.63 4.04
C ALA A 144 9.26 1.05 2.67
N GLN A 145 8.27 0.32 2.13
CA GLN A 145 7.84 0.45 0.73
C GLN A 145 6.35 0.74 0.51
N ARG A 146 5.48 0.35 1.46
CA ARG A 146 4.03 0.60 1.38
C ARG A 146 3.46 0.91 2.74
N LEU A 147 2.45 1.77 2.79
CA LEU A 147 1.75 2.15 4.01
C LEU A 147 0.24 2.00 3.88
N ALA A 148 -0.40 1.57 4.96
CA ALA A 148 -1.84 1.66 5.14
C ALA A 148 -2.15 1.96 6.60
N ALA A 149 -2.54 3.21 6.87
CA ALA A 149 -3.05 3.58 8.18
C ALA A 149 -4.46 3.02 8.36
N ALA A 150 -4.66 2.27 9.45
CA ALA A 150 -5.97 1.76 9.84
C ALA A 150 -6.84 2.81 10.54
N GLY A 151 -6.21 3.87 11.05
CA GLY A 151 -6.77 4.68 12.12
C GLY A 151 -6.76 3.93 13.46
N GLY A 152 -7.02 4.64 14.55
CA GLY A 152 -7.01 4.05 15.89
C GLY A 152 -5.64 3.58 16.37
N GLY A 153 -4.54 4.12 15.80
CA GLY A 153 -3.18 3.89 16.29
C GLY A 153 -2.48 2.70 15.68
N LEU A 154 -2.94 2.22 14.51
CA LEU A 154 -2.29 1.13 13.80
C LEU A 154 -1.98 1.53 12.37
N THR A 155 -0.72 1.38 11.97
CA THR A 155 -0.26 1.56 10.59
C THR A 155 0.45 0.30 10.12
N PHE A 156 0.01 -0.26 9.00
CA PHE A 156 0.68 -1.37 8.36
C PHE A 156 1.76 -0.88 7.40
N VAL A 157 2.92 -1.53 7.47
CA VAL A 157 4.10 -1.19 6.67
C VAL A 157 4.57 -2.44 5.93
N ARG A 158 4.71 -2.36 4.60
CA ARG A 158 5.47 -3.36 3.84
C ARG A 158 6.94 -3.02 3.98
N ASP A 159 7.72 -3.96 4.47
CA ASP A 159 9.16 -3.81 4.60
C ASP A 159 9.88 -4.88 3.77
N ARG A 160 11.09 -4.56 3.31
CA ARG A 160 11.98 -5.54 2.68
C ARG A 160 12.43 -6.55 3.72
N CYS A 161 12.59 -7.80 3.30
CA CYS A 161 13.14 -8.85 4.15
C CYS A 161 14.61 -9.07 3.77
N SER A 162 15.55 -8.75 4.66
CA SER A 162 16.99 -8.92 4.39
C SER A 162 17.41 -10.38 4.18
N THR A 163 16.62 -11.34 4.65
CA THR A 163 16.91 -12.78 4.53
C THR A 163 16.41 -13.41 3.24
N SER A 164 15.65 -12.67 2.41
CA SER A 164 15.13 -13.17 1.15
C SER A 164 15.23 -12.10 0.06
N ARG A 165 15.93 -12.43 -1.03
CA ARG A 165 16.20 -11.51 -2.16
C ARG A 165 14.91 -10.92 -2.77
N ASN A 166 13.77 -11.61 -2.63
CA ASN A 166 12.45 -11.21 -3.12
C ASN A 166 11.38 -11.23 -2.01
N GLY A 167 11.81 -11.27 -0.74
CA GLY A 167 10.91 -11.39 0.40
C GLY A 167 10.48 -10.03 0.91
N PHE A 168 9.19 -9.91 1.18
CA PHE A 168 8.64 -8.81 1.95
C PHE A 168 8.14 -9.35 3.28
N VAL A 169 8.09 -8.49 4.27
CA VAL A 169 7.36 -8.75 5.51
C VAL A 169 6.33 -7.67 5.74
N LEU A 170 5.24 -8.04 6.40
CA LEU A 170 4.29 -7.07 6.90
C LEU A 170 4.70 -6.68 8.31
N ARG A 171 4.76 -5.38 8.58
CA ARG A 171 5.01 -4.83 9.90
C ARG A 171 3.83 -3.96 10.32
N ALA A 172 3.67 -3.81 11.63
CA ALA A 172 2.68 -2.95 12.24
C ALA A 172 3.39 -1.93 13.13
N LEU A 173 3.20 -0.65 12.82
CA LEU A 173 3.52 0.47 13.68
C LEU A 173 2.29 0.76 14.55
N HIS A 174 2.44 0.54 15.85
CA HIS A 174 1.44 0.83 16.86
C HIS A 174 1.72 2.21 17.44
N GLU A 175 0.68 3.00 17.65
CA GLU A 175 0.70 4.31 18.28
C GLU A 175 -0.35 4.36 19.39
N LEU A 176 0.11 4.61 20.60
CA LEU A 176 -0.73 4.88 21.76
C LEU A 176 -0.84 6.40 21.95
N PRO A 177 -2.05 6.98 21.84
CA PRO A 177 -2.23 8.39 22.13
C PRO A 177 -1.91 8.66 23.60
N LEU A 178 -1.15 9.73 23.86
CA LEU A 178 -0.89 10.17 25.24
C LEU A 178 -2.12 10.94 25.77
N PRO A 179 -2.45 10.83 27.07
CA PRO A 179 -3.54 11.59 27.67
C PRO A 179 -3.32 13.11 27.54
N GLU A 180 -4.38 13.85 27.24
CA GLU A 180 -4.33 15.32 27.07
C GLU A 180 -3.78 16.05 28.32
N GLU A 181 -3.92 15.47 29.51
CA GLU A 181 -3.47 16.05 30.78
C GLU A 181 -1.94 16.17 30.93
N GLN A 182 -1.15 15.54 30.05
CA GLN A 182 0.32 15.63 30.07
C GLN A 182 0.91 16.76 29.21
N GLY A 183 0.07 17.69 28.70
CA GLY A 183 0.53 19.04 28.34
C GLY A 183 1.59 19.13 27.23
N GLY A 184 1.61 18.18 26.29
CA GLY A 184 2.48 18.25 25.13
C GLY A 184 1.76 17.76 23.90
N GLY A 185 1.72 18.58 22.84
CA GLY A 185 1.40 18.14 21.48
C GLY A 185 2.49 17.22 20.92
N GLY A 186 2.82 16.18 21.67
CA GLY A 186 3.88 15.23 21.43
C GLY A 186 3.33 13.92 20.86
N THR A 187 4.11 13.36 19.94
CA THR A 187 3.93 12.04 19.36
C THR A 187 3.65 10.97 20.40
N GLY A 188 2.63 10.14 20.19
CA GLY A 188 2.29 9.03 21.09
C GLY A 188 3.43 8.04 21.28
N LEU A 189 3.30 7.14 22.27
CA LEU A 189 4.24 6.02 22.42
C LEU A 189 4.09 5.10 21.22
N ARG A 190 5.20 4.80 20.53
CA ARG A 190 5.19 3.97 19.33
C ARG A 190 6.06 2.73 19.43
N ALA A 191 5.58 1.64 18.86
CA ALA A 191 6.31 0.38 18.74
C ALA A 191 6.06 -0.27 17.38
N VAL A 192 7.05 -0.98 16.86
CA VAL A 192 6.97 -1.72 15.61
C VAL A 192 7.05 -3.21 15.90
N THR A 193 6.15 -3.97 15.29
CA THR A 193 6.11 -5.44 15.39
C THR A 193 5.96 -6.06 14.01
N THR A 194 6.59 -7.20 13.78
CA THR A 194 6.38 -8.03 12.60
C THR A 194 5.04 -8.74 12.69
N VAL A 195 4.30 -8.77 11.59
CA VAL A 195 2.99 -9.41 11.47
C VAL A 195 3.13 -10.72 10.72
N HIS A 196 2.77 -11.82 11.36
CA HIS A 196 2.77 -13.14 10.72
C HIS A 196 1.44 -13.39 10.01
N LEU A 197 1.49 -13.64 8.70
CA LEU A 197 0.32 -13.87 7.84
C LEU A 197 -0.11 -15.35 7.73
N GLY A 198 0.41 -16.21 8.61
CA GLY A 198 0.16 -17.66 8.63
C GLY A 198 0.78 -18.42 7.45
N ALA A 199 0.32 -19.66 7.22
CA ALA A 199 0.87 -20.60 6.22
C ALA A 199 0.75 -20.14 4.75
N ALA A 200 -0.08 -19.14 4.45
CA ALA A 200 -0.19 -18.52 3.12
C ALA A 200 0.87 -17.41 2.88
N GLY A 201 1.71 -17.12 3.88
CA GLY A 201 2.47 -15.87 4.01
C GLY A 201 3.99 -15.97 4.05
N ASP A 202 4.61 -17.05 3.54
CA ASP A 202 6.08 -17.13 3.41
C ASP A 202 6.70 -15.95 2.63
N VAL A 203 5.86 -15.26 1.85
CA VAL A 203 6.16 -13.99 1.19
C VAL A 203 5.12 -12.98 1.67
N GLY A 204 5.56 -11.88 2.26
CA GLY A 204 4.70 -10.77 2.66
C GLY A 204 3.94 -10.15 1.48
N PRO A 205 2.97 -9.28 1.76
CA PRO A 205 2.08 -8.75 0.75
C PRO A 205 2.84 -7.83 -0.21
N HIS A 206 2.58 -7.93 -1.51
CA HIS A 206 3.19 -7.03 -2.50
C HIS A 206 2.37 -5.73 -2.66
N THR A 207 1.07 -5.79 -2.41
CA THR A 207 0.17 -4.61 -2.37
C THR A 207 -0.92 -4.82 -1.32
N PHE A 208 -1.37 -3.73 -0.71
CA PHE A 208 -2.45 -3.74 0.26
C PHE A 208 -3.08 -2.37 0.43
N GLY A 209 -4.26 -2.34 1.05
CA GLY A 209 -4.94 -1.15 1.55
C GLY A 209 -5.79 -1.49 2.77
N PHE A 210 -6.00 -0.53 3.65
CA PHE A 210 -6.90 -0.73 4.79
C PHE A 210 -8.33 -0.38 4.39
N CYS A 211 -9.28 -1.31 4.58
CA CYS A 211 -10.68 -1.09 4.26
C CYS A 211 -11.45 -0.64 5.51
N PRO A 212 -11.89 0.63 5.61
CA PRO A 212 -12.56 1.13 6.81
C PRO A 212 -13.87 0.39 7.12
N ALA A 213 -14.66 0.09 6.08
CA ALA A 213 -15.94 -0.63 6.22
C ALA A 213 -15.76 -2.06 6.79
N ARG A 214 -14.66 -2.73 6.41
CA ARG A 214 -14.33 -4.09 6.86
C ARG A 214 -13.48 -4.11 8.12
N LYS A 215 -12.94 -2.95 8.54
CA LYS A 215 -11.99 -2.79 9.66
C LYS A 215 -10.82 -3.77 9.58
N SER A 216 -10.26 -3.92 8.39
CA SER A 216 -9.26 -4.95 8.11
C SER A 216 -8.33 -4.53 6.98
N LEU A 217 -7.09 -5.03 7.02
CA LEU A 217 -6.17 -4.92 5.91
C LEU A 217 -6.58 -5.89 4.79
N VAL A 218 -6.70 -5.37 3.57
CA VAL A 218 -6.92 -6.17 2.37
C VAL A 218 -5.63 -6.16 1.57
N TYR A 219 -5.16 -7.34 1.15
CA TYR A 219 -3.84 -7.48 0.55
C TYR A 219 -3.79 -8.58 -0.51
N ALA A 220 -2.69 -8.63 -1.26
CA ALA A 220 -2.35 -9.74 -2.14
C ALA A 220 -0.88 -10.15 -1.93
N THR A 221 -0.59 -11.45 -1.94
CA THR A 221 0.77 -12.00 -1.70
C THR A 221 1.44 -12.58 -2.94
N ARG A 222 0.72 -12.86 -4.03
CA ARG A 222 1.28 -13.44 -5.27
C ARG A 222 0.55 -12.99 -6.54
N GLY A 223 -0.17 -11.87 -6.46
CA GLY A 223 -0.89 -11.31 -7.61
C GLY A 223 -2.13 -12.09 -8.06
N ARG A 224 -2.63 -13.10 -7.35
CA ARG A 224 -3.71 -13.97 -7.87
C ARG A 224 -4.94 -14.10 -7.00
N ALA A 225 -4.81 -13.76 -5.73
CA ALA A 225 -5.92 -13.71 -4.80
C ALA A 225 -5.84 -12.44 -3.97
N LEU A 226 -7.02 -12.00 -3.53
CA LEU A 226 -7.17 -11.00 -2.50
C LEU A 226 -7.44 -11.72 -1.17
N HIS A 227 -6.75 -11.27 -0.15
CA HIS A 227 -6.88 -11.74 1.22
C HIS A 227 -7.26 -10.60 2.14
N GLN A 228 -7.89 -10.96 3.25
CA GLN A 228 -8.25 -10.09 4.35
C GLN A 228 -7.49 -10.57 5.59
N LEU A 229 -6.71 -9.67 6.20
CA LEU A 229 -6.15 -9.89 7.53
C LEU A 229 -7.19 -9.48 8.56
N MET A 230 -7.74 -10.46 9.26
CA MET A 230 -8.70 -10.21 10.33
C MET A 230 -7.98 -9.71 11.59
N PRO A 231 -8.67 -8.98 12.50
CA PRO A 231 -8.06 -8.42 13.71
C PRO A 231 -7.36 -9.42 14.63
N HIS A 232 -7.76 -10.69 14.57
CA HIS A 232 -7.20 -11.80 15.36
C HIS A 232 -6.01 -12.49 14.68
N GLY A 233 -5.44 -11.88 13.63
CA GLY A 233 -4.28 -12.40 12.91
C GLY A 233 -4.58 -13.53 11.92
N VAL A 234 -5.85 -13.89 11.74
CA VAL A 234 -6.26 -14.92 10.77
C VAL A 234 -6.46 -14.29 9.40
N THR A 235 -5.82 -14.90 8.40
CA THR A 235 -5.98 -14.56 6.99
C THR A 235 -7.18 -15.29 6.40
N ARG A 236 -8.03 -14.56 5.68
CA ARG A 236 -9.14 -15.12 4.89
C ARG A 236 -9.03 -14.69 3.43
N GLN A 237 -9.27 -15.61 2.50
CA GLN A 237 -9.37 -15.28 1.07
C GLN A 237 -10.72 -14.63 0.76
N LEU A 238 -10.70 -13.51 0.03
CA LEU A 238 -11.87 -12.74 -0.40
C LEU A 238 -12.29 -13.06 -1.84
N ALA A 239 -11.32 -13.11 -2.75
CA ALA A 239 -11.56 -13.29 -4.19
C ALA A 239 -10.32 -13.85 -4.89
N GLY A 240 -10.50 -14.45 -6.07
CA GLY A 240 -9.43 -15.09 -6.84
C GLY A 240 -9.05 -16.47 -6.30
N ASN A 241 -7.90 -17.00 -6.73
CA ASN A 241 -7.37 -18.30 -6.27
C ASN A 241 -5.84 -18.30 -6.26
N ASP A 242 -5.25 -18.78 -5.15
CA ASP A 242 -3.80 -18.96 -5.02
C ASP A 242 -3.30 -20.24 -5.71
N GLU A 243 -4.18 -21.20 -6.02
CA GLU A 243 -3.76 -22.41 -6.72
C GLU A 243 -3.26 -22.11 -8.13
N PRO A 244 -2.09 -22.65 -8.52
CA PRO A 244 -1.60 -22.51 -9.87
C PRO A 244 -2.51 -23.29 -10.83
N LEU A 245 -3.22 -22.57 -11.70
CA LEU A 245 -3.83 -23.20 -12.89
C LEU A 245 -2.72 -24.00 -13.61
N ALA A 246 -3.01 -25.23 -14.05
CA ALA A 246 -2.01 -26.14 -14.63
C ALA A 246 -1.29 -25.58 -15.89
N SER A 247 -1.72 -24.43 -16.42
CA SER A 247 -1.06 -23.66 -17.49
C SER A 247 -0.28 -22.42 -17.00
N ALA A 248 -0.14 -22.20 -15.70
CA ALA A 248 0.25 -20.92 -15.09
C ALA A 248 1.74 -20.77 -14.72
N ALA A 249 2.63 -21.54 -15.36
CA ALA A 249 4.08 -21.38 -15.21
C ALA A 249 4.56 -19.97 -15.64
N ALA A 250 3.89 -19.36 -16.63
CA ALA A 250 4.19 -18.01 -17.11
C ALA A 250 3.84 -16.92 -16.08
N ALA A 251 2.70 -17.04 -15.38
CA ALA A 251 2.24 -16.02 -14.44
C ALA A 251 2.92 -16.11 -13.05
N ASN A 252 3.41 -17.30 -12.64
CA ASN A 252 4.21 -17.44 -11.41
C ASN A 252 5.59 -16.78 -11.59
N SER A 253 6.15 -16.92 -12.79
CA SER A 253 7.37 -16.24 -13.19
C SER A 253 7.16 -14.72 -13.28
N ALA A 254 5.99 -14.26 -13.73
CA ALA A 254 5.67 -12.83 -13.78
C ALA A 254 5.51 -12.20 -12.40
N ALA A 255 4.86 -12.84 -11.42
CA ALA A 255 4.71 -12.33 -10.05
C ALA A 255 6.02 -12.41 -9.23
N ALA A 256 6.85 -13.43 -9.46
CA ALA A 256 8.19 -13.51 -8.86
C ALA A 256 9.17 -12.52 -9.49
N ALA A 257 9.14 -12.34 -10.82
CA ALA A 257 9.89 -11.30 -11.52
C ALA A 257 9.36 -9.89 -11.17
N ALA A 258 8.07 -9.76 -10.87
CA ALA A 258 7.44 -8.53 -10.38
C ALA A 258 8.04 -8.09 -9.06
N SER A 259 8.07 -9.00 -8.08
CA SER A 259 8.72 -8.81 -6.79
C SER A 259 10.22 -8.46 -6.95
N ALA A 260 10.93 -9.17 -7.85
CA ALA A 260 12.35 -8.91 -8.11
C ALA A 260 12.61 -7.53 -8.76
N ASN A 261 11.73 -7.07 -9.66
CA ASN A 261 11.83 -5.73 -10.26
C ASN A 261 11.45 -4.61 -9.28
N ASP A 262 10.55 -4.85 -8.34
CA ASP A 262 10.21 -3.90 -7.26
C ASP A 262 11.43 -3.68 -6.33
N SER A 263 12.26 -4.71 -6.12
CA SER A 263 13.53 -4.57 -5.42
C SER A 263 14.60 -3.83 -6.25
N ALA A 264 14.68 -4.09 -7.56
CA ALA A 264 15.73 -3.56 -8.43
C ALA A 264 15.46 -2.12 -8.95
N SER A 265 14.21 -1.70 -9.12
CA SER A 265 13.82 -0.39 -9.68
C SER A 265 13.63 0.73 -8.63
N ASP A 266 13.61 0.35 -7.36
CA ASP A 266 13.53 1.26 -6.20
C ASP A 266 14.92 1.57 -5.61
N ASP A 267 15.98 0.98 -6.16
CA ASP A 267 17.36 1.25 -5.77
C ASP A 267 17.92 2.36 -6.69
N PRO A 268 18.16 3.59 -6.20
CA PRO A 268 18.66 4.68 -7.05
C PRO A 268 20.06 4.39 -7.65
N ASP A 269 20.82 3.48 -7.04
CA ASP A 269 22.17 3.12 -7.48
C ASP A 269 22.24 1.99 -8.51
N SER A 270 21.15 1.23 -8.70
CA SER A 270 21.12 0.13 -9.68
C SER A 270 21.11 0.62 -11.13
N ALA A 271 20.79 1.90 -11.37
CA ALA A 271 20.84 2.54 -12.68
C ALA A 271 22.27 2.90 -13.14
N ILE A 272 23.25 2.95 -12.24
CA ILE A 272 24.63 3.37 -12.57
C ILE A 272 25.50 2.17 -13.00
N GLY A 273 25.16 0.94 -12.58
CA GLY A 273 25.94 -0.26 -12.89
C GLY A 273 25.77 -0.85 -14.30
N ALA A 274 24.78 -0.39 -15.08
CA ALA A 274 24.52 -0.94 -16.42
C ALA A 274 25.44 -0.37 -17.53
N ALA A 275 26.33 0.56 -17.19
CA ALA A 275 27.21 1.24 -18.13
C ALA A 275 28.70 1.08 -17.80
N SER A 276 29.17 -0.12 -17.44
CA SER A 276 30.60 -0.45 -17.55
C SER A 276 30.87 -1.95 -17.61
N GLY A 277 31.32 -2.41 -18.78
CA GLY A 277 32.35 -3.45 -18.89
C GLY A 277 31.91 -4.91 -18.77
N GLY A 278 31.66 -5.55 -19.91
CA GLY A 278 31.85 -6.99 -20.03
C GLY A 278 33.35 -7.34 -20.09
N SER A 279 33.75 -8.39 -19.37
CA SER A 279 34.66 -9.46 -19.83
C SER A 279 35.20 -10.27 -18.64
N GLY A 280 35.25 -11.60 -18.77
CA GLY A 280 36.19 -12.44 -18.01
C GLY A 280 35.54 -13.59 -17.24
N GLY A 281 35.54 -14.78 -17.85
CA GLY A 281 35.13 -16.04 -17.22
C GLY A 281 36.25 -16.80 -16.52
N GLY A 282 35.86 -17.92 -15.90
CA GLY A 282 36.71 -18.96 -15.29
C GLY A 282 36.85 -18.78 -13.77
N GLY A 283 36.68 -19.77 -12.90
CA GLY A 283 36.41 -21.20 -13.01
C GLY A 283 36.62 -21.84 -11.62
N GLY A 284 36.01 -22.99 -11.36
CA GLY A 284 36.54 -24.00 -10.43
C GLY A 284 36.19 -23.92 -8.92
N GLY A 285 35.40 -24.91 -8.47
CA GLY A 285 35.88 -25.89 -7.48
C GLY A 285 35.58 -25.71 -5.98
N GLY A 286 35.05 -26.79 -5.37
CA GLY A 286 35.10 -27.12 -3.93
C GLY A 286 33.86 -26.67 -3.15
N GLY A 287 33.05 -27.52 -2.50
CA GLY A 287 33.39 -28.73 -1.76
C GLY A 287 33.61 -28.35 -0.28
N GLY A 288 32.60 -28.49 0.57
CA GLY A 288 32.73 -28.22 2.01
C GLY A 288 31.43 -28.44 2.77
N SER A 289 31.37 -29.56 3.49
CA SER A 289 30.31 -29.96 4.40
C SER A 289 30.52 -29.41 5.81
N SER A 290 29.45 -29.55 6.62
CA SER A 290 29.40 -29.62 8.09
C SER A 290 29.14 -28.33 8.88
N GLY A 291 28.20 -28.43 9.85
CA GLY A 291 27.99 -27.43 10.88
C GLY A 291 26.57 -27.32 11.44
N ALA A 292 25.89 -28.44 11.73
CA ALA A 292 24.64 -28.43 12.46
C ALA A 292 24.86 -27.97 13.91
N TRP A 293 24.34 -26.79 14.25
CA TRP A 293 24.21 -26.34 15.64
C TRP A 293 22.73 -26.31 16.02
N ARG A 294 22.31 -27.36 16.73
CA ARG A 294 21.08 -27.35 17.52
C ARG A 294 21.36 -26.57 18.80
N VAL A 295 20.57 -25.54 19.08
CA VAL A 295 20.45 -24.95 20.42
C VAL A 295 19.00 -25.14 20.87
N ALA A 296 18.87 -25.68 22.08
CA ALA A 296 17.64 -26.17 22.68
C ALA A 296 16.61 -25.07 22.94
N GLU A 297 15.35 -25.40 22.69
CA GLU A 297 14.17 -24.64 23.09
C GLU A 297 14.09 -24.52 24.60
N ALA A 298 13.98 -23.30 25.10
CA ALA A 298 13.50 -23.01 26.45
C ALA A 298 12.25 -22.14 26.31
N GLU A 299 11.07 -22.74 26.50
CA GLU A 299 9.82 -21.99 26.69
C GLU A 299 9.90 -21.15 27.97
N PRO A 300 9.47 -19.88 27.93
CA PRO A 300 8.84 -19.26 29.07
C PRO A 300 7.34 -19.14 28.82
N ARG A 301 6.58 -20.01 29.51
CA ARG A 301 5.15 -19.82 29.76
C ARG A 301 4.97 -18.57 30.62
N TYR A 302 4.34 -17.53 30.08
CA TYR A 302 3.73 -16.48 30.89
C TYR A 302 2.28 -16.25 30.47
N GLY A 303 1.40 -16.78 31.34
CA GLY A 303 0.17 -16.17 31.84
C GLY A 303 -0.68 -15.31 30.90
N LEU A 304 -1.80 -15.90 30.48
CA LEU A 304 -3.03 -15.21 30.07
C LEU A 304 -3.42 -14.13 31.08
N GLY A 305 -3.47 -12.88 30.62
CA GLY A 305 -4.16 -11.77 31.26
C GLY A 305 -5.18 -11.22 30.28
N ALA A 306 -6.43 -11.66 30.40
CA ALA A 306 -7.58 -11.10 29.71
C ALA A 306 -7.93 -9.74 30.34
N GLY A 307 -8.17 -8.72 29.52
CA GLY A 307 -8.70 -7.44 29.99
C GLY A 307 -8.82 -6.40 28.89
N GLY A 308 -10.06 -6.03 28.55
CA GLY A 308 -10.38 -4.87 27.70
C GLY A 308 -11.44 -5.18 26.65
N GLY A 309 -12.71 -5.15 27.07
CA GLY A 309 -13.86 -5.51 26.23
C GLY A 309 -13.99 -4.62 24.99
N MET A 310 -14.01 -5.26 23.83
CA MET A 310 -14.66 -4.74 22.63
C MET A 310 -16.01 -5.44 22.56
N ASP A 311 -17.09 -4.66 22.58
CA ASP A 311 -18.45 -5.14 22.45
C ASP A 311 -18.57 -6.17 21.32
N ALA A 312 -19.01 -7.37 21.69
CA ALA A 312 -19.35 -8.45 20.78
C ALA A 312 -20.66 -8.12 20.04
N GLY A 313 -20.66 -7.03 19.28
CA GLY A 313 -21.62 -6.80 18.21
C GLY A 313 -21.27 -7.71 17.05
N VAL A 314 -22.08 -8.75 16.84
CA VAL A 314 -21.99 -9.65 15.68
C VAL A 314 -21.99 -8.81 14.41
N ASN A 315 -20.82 -8.59 13.82
CA ASN A 315 -20.65 -7.78 12.63
C ASN A 315 -21.14 -8.61 11.43
N PRO A 316 -22.13 -8.17 10.64
CA PRO A 316 -22.71 -8.97 9.54
C PRO A 316 -21.77 -9.14 8.32
N CYS A 317 -20.46 -8.94 8.47
CA CYS A 317 -19.44 -9.15 7.43
C CYS A 317 -19.23 -10.63 7.05
N LEU A 318 -20.12 -11.54 7.48
CA LEU A 318 -20.07 -12.99 7.26
C LEU A 318 -20.75 -13.44 5.95
N MET A 319 -21.06 -12.53 5.03
CA MET A 319 -21.54 -12.96 3.70
C MET A 319 -20.37 -13.64 2.97
N TRP A 320 -20.55 -14.92 2.65
CA TRP A 320 -19.68 -15.63 1.72
C TRP A 320 -19.60 -14.82 0.42
N PRO A 321 -18.42 -14.70 -0.21
CA PRO A 321 -18.33 -14.15 -1.55
C PRO A 321 -19.30 -14.89 -2.47
N GLY A 322 -20.16 -14.17 -3.20
CA GLY A 322 -21.04 -14.78 -4.20
C GLY A 322 -20.21 -15.53 -5.25
N ALA A 323 -20.79 -16.54 -5.93
CA ALA A 323 -20.07 -17.41 -6.87
C ALA A 323 -19.21 -16.70 -7.95
N CYS A 324 -19.46 -15.42 -8.21
CA CYS A 324 -18.71 -14.56 -9.13
C CYS A 324 -17.34 -14.06 -8.61
N SER A 325 -17.06 -14.16 -7.30
CA SER A 325 -15.77 -13.75 -6.70
C SER A 325 -14.60 -14.69 -7.00
N PHE A 326 -14.89 -15.87 -7.52
CA PHE A 326 -13.90 -16.88 -7.92
C PHE A 326 -13.36 -16.70 -9.34
N MET A 327 -13.73 -15.61 -10.04
CA MET A 327 -13.04 -15.29 -11.30
C MET A 327 -11.55 -15.05 -11.03
N PRO A 328 -10.64 -15.73 -11.76
CA PRO A 328 -9.22 -15.62 -11.50
C PRO A 328 -8.73 -14.21 -11.82
N PHE A 329 -8.00 -13.60 -10.88
CA PHE A 329 -7.12 -12.49 -11.21
C PHE A 329 -5.96 -13.03 -12.04
N THR A 330 -5.53 -12.26 -13.03
CA THR A 330 -4.39 -12.66 -13.87
C THR A 330 -3.07 -12.29 -13.18
N ASN A 331 -3.00 -11.06 -12.68
CA ASN A 331 -1.89 -10.50 -11.93
C ASN A 331 -2.33 -9.16 -11.28
N ILE A 332 -2.73 -9.19 -10.02
CA ILE A 332 -3.05 -8.02 -9.20
C ILE A 332 -1.80 -7.17 -9.09
N GLN A 333 -1.82 -5.99 -9.68
CA GLN A 333 -0.70 -5.05 -9.69
C GLN A 333 -0.79 -4.08 -8.52
N ALA A 334 -1.99 -3.59 -8.23
CA ALA A 334 -2.25 -2.66 -7.13
C ALA A 334 -3.66 -2.81 -6.59
N VAL A 335 -3.82 -2.52 -5.29
CA VAL A 335 -5.08 -2.51 -4.57
C VAL A 335 -5.28 -1.15 -3.92
N ALA A 336 -6.50 -0.63 -3.96
CA ALA A 336 -6.92 0.51 -3.17
C ALA A 336 -8.31 0.25 -2.59
N THR A 337 -8.56 0.76 -1.39
CA THR A 337 -9.81 0.61 -0.66
C THR A 337 -10.55 1.93 -0.64
N ASP A 338 -11.87 1.90 -0.82
CA ASP A 338 -12.67 3.12 -0.79
C ASP A 338 -12.56 3.82 0.59
N PRO A 339 -12.07 5.08 0.66
CA PRO A 339 -11.98 5.81 1.91
C PRO A 339 -13.35 6.22 2.45
N ASP A 340 -14.37 6.33 1.60
CA ASP A 340 -15.71 6.81 1.98
C ASP A 340 -16.57 5.73 2.67
N GLY A 341 -16.02 4.53 2.86
CA GLY A 341 -16.65 3.48 3.66
C GLY A 341 -17.71 2.64 2.92
N SER A 342 -17.78 2.67 1.60
CA SER A 342 -18.67 1.76 0.84
C SER A 342 -18.29 0.28 0.97
N GLY A 343 -17.04 0.00 1.33
CA GLY A 343 -16.48 -1.36 1.36
C GLY A 343 -16.00 -1.86 0.01
N ASP A 344 -16.02 -1.00 -1.02
CA ASP A 344 -15.45 -1.27 -2.33
C ASP A 344 -13.92 -1.38 -2.26
N ILE A 345 -13.38 -2.38 -2.96
CA ILE A 345 -11.95 -2.64 -3.11
C ILE A 345 -11.64 -2.61 -4.60
N TYR A 346 -10.85 -1.63 -5.02
CA TYR A 346 -10.43 -1.44 -6.39
C TYR A 346 -9.13 -2.18 -6.66
N VAL A 347 -9.07 -2.85 -7.82
CA VAL A 347 -7.98 -3.74 -8.19
C VAL A 347 -7.54 -3.40 -9.60
N LEU A 348 -6.26 -3.06 -9.76
CA LEU A 348 -5.61 -3.08 -11.06
C LEU A 348 -5.10 -4.50 -11.31
N ASP A 349 -5.69 -5.19 -12.28
CA ASP A 349 -5.37 -6.57 -12.64
C ASP A 349 -4.89 -6.66 -14.08
N GLY A 350 -3.77 -7.36 -14.31
CA GLY A 350 -3.22 -7.64 -15.63
C GLY A 350 -1.72 -7.42 -15.73
N VAL A 351 -1.27 -7.17 -16.96
CA VAL A 351 0.15 -6.93 -17.27
C VAL A 351 0.31 -5.51 -17.80
N SER A 352 1.22 -4.75 -17.18
CA SER A 352 1.47 -3.35 -17.53
C SER A 352 1.92 -3.25 -18.98
N GLY A 353 1.36 -2.30 -19.72
CA GLY A 353 1.72 -2.06 -21.12
C GLY A 353 1.10 -3.01 -22.16
N SER A 354 0.19 -3.91 -21.77
CA SER A 354 -0.63 -4.69 -22.70
C SER A 354 -2.13 -4.49 -22.46
N THR A 355 -2.67 -5.06 -21.38
CA THR A 355 -4.09 -5.08 -21.06
C THR A 355 -4.27 -5.04 -19.54
N THR A 356 -4.26 -3.84 -18.95
CA THR A 356 -4.68 -3.66 -17.56
C THR A 356 -6.20 -3.52 -17.50
N THR A 357 -6.82 -4.22 -16.57
CA THR A 357 -8.24 -4.14 -16.23
C THR A 357 -8.39 -3.50 -14.87
N LEU A 358 -9.38 -2.62 -14.74
CA LEU A 358 -9.82 -2.13 -13.43
C LEU A 358 -11.03 -2.95 -13.01
N LYS A 359 -10.87 -3.66 -11.90
CA LYS A 359 -11.94 -4.43 -11.26
C LYS A 359 -12.30 -3.79 -9.93
N VAL A 360 -13.50 -4.03 -9.45
CA VAL A 360 -13.95 -3.66 -8.11
C VAL A 360 -14.61 -4.86 -7.45
N LEU A 361 -14.11 -5.22 -6.27
CA LEU A 361 -14.82 -6.10 -5.36
C LEU A 361 -15.70 -5.23 -4.48
N ARG A 362 -17.00 -5.28 -4.71
CA ARG A 362 -18.01 -4.48 -4.02
C ARG A 362 -18.12 -4.87 -2.55
N GLY A 363 -18.69 -3.98 -1.74
CA GLY A 363 -18.99 -4.26 -0.33
C GLY A 363 -19.80 -5.55 -0.12
N ASP A 364 -20.73 -5.86 -1.03
CA ASP A 364 -21.57 -7.06 -1.02
C ASP A 364 -20.85 -8.35 -1.49
N GLY A 365 -19.59 -8.24 -1.93
CA GLY A 365 -18.80 -9.36 -2.42
C GLY A 365 -18.92 -9.64 -3.92
N GLN A 366 -19.69 -8.85 -4.67
CA GLN A 366 -19.73 -8.94 -6.13
C GLN A 366 -18.44 -8.39 -6.74
N LEU A 367 -17.87 -9.12 -7.71
CA LEU A 367 -16.70 -8.68 -8.46
C LEU A 367 -17.13 -8.17 -9.84
N ASP A 368 -16.97 -6.87 -10.07
CA ASP A 368 -17.28 -6.22 -11.34
C ASP A 368 -16.00 -5.78 -12.07
N THR A 369 -16.07 -5.73 -13.41
CA THR A 369 -15.04 -5.08 -14.23
C THR A 369 -15.53 -3.68 -14.61
N LEU A 370 -14.83 -2.65 -14.15
CA LEU A 370 -15.15 -1.25 -14.42
C LEU A 370 -14.56 -0.77 -15.75
N ALA A 371 -13.34 -1.23 -16.08
CA ALA A 371 -12.69 -0.90 -17.34
C ALA A 371 -11.79 -2.04 -17.81
N VAL A 372 -11.67 -2.15 -19.13
CA VAL A 372 -10.79 -3.09 -19.81
C VAL A 372 -9.85 -2.32 -20.72
N GLY A 373 -8.59 -2.73 -20.78
CA GLY A 373 -7.60 -2.13 -21.69
C GLY A 373 -7.21 -0.72 -21.27
N LEU A 374 -7.17 -0.44 -19.96
CA LEU A 374 -6.63 0.82 -19.46
C LEU A 374 -5.18 0.94 -19.93
N ARG A 375 -4.93 1.96 -20.75
CA ARG A 375 -3.59 2.32 -21.20
C ARG A 375 -2.91 3.15 -20.12
N ILE A 376 -2.56 2.46 -19.05
CA ILE A 376 -1.68 3.02 -18.03
C ILE A 376 -0.29 3.18 -18.71
N GLY A 377 0.25 4.42 -18.71
CA GLY A 377 1.35 4.95 -19.56
C GLY A 377 2.67 4.15 -19.65
N PRO A 378 3.63 4.59 -20.49
CA PRO A 378 4.34 3.73 -21.46
C PRO A 378 5.47 2.84 -20.88
N LYS A 379 5.79 1.79 -21.66
CA LYS A 379 6.96 0.91 -21.49
C LYS A 379 8.22 1.72 -21.18
N GLY A 380 8.77 1.62 -19.97
CA GLY A 380 10.14 2.09 -19.73
C GLY A 380 10.48 2.48 -18.31
N SER A 381 9.51 2.87 -17.46
CA SER A 381 9.82 3.04 -16.03
C SER A 381 9.66 1.68 -15.34
N GLY A 382 10.73 1.16 -14.74
CA GLY A 382 10.74 -0.16 -14.09
C GLY A 382 9.83 -0.28 -12.86
N ARG A 383 9.05 0.77 -12.53
CA ARG A 383 8.20 0.84 -11.34
C ARG A 383 6.82 0.25 -11.60
N TRP A 384 6.30 -0.46 -10.61
CA TRP A 384 4.95 -1.03 -10.64
C TRP A 384 3.88 0.05 -10.54
N PRO A 385 2.75 -0.09 -11.26
CA PRO A 385 1.61 0.80 -11.08
C PRO A 385 1.13 0.74 -9.65
N ARG A 386 0.70 1.90 -9.15
CA ARG A 386 0.11 2.05 -7.83
C ARG A 386 -1.26 2.67 -7.96
N LEU A 387 -2.09 2.39 -6.98
CA LEU A 387 -3.47 2.83 -6.95
C LEU A 387 -3.75 3.48 -5.61
N ALA A 388 -4.32 4.68 -5.63
CA ALA A 388 -4.89 5.33 -4.46
C ALA A 388 -6.37 5.64 -4.75
N ALA A 389 -7.22 5.39 -3.77
CA ALA A 389 -8.62 5.81 -3.82
C ALA A 389 -8.76 7.13 -3.07
N LEU A 390 -9.42 8.08 -3.71
CA LEU A 390 -9.72 9.39 -3.16
C LEU A 390 -11.23 9.51 -2.90
N PRO A 391 -11.64 10.35 -1.95
CA PRO A 391 -13.05 10.63 -1.73
C PRO A 391 -13.78 11.09 -2.99
N GLY A 392 -15.08 10.81 -3.05
CA GLY A 392 -15.91 11.17 -4.19
C GLY A 392 -15.71 10.28 -5.40
N ARG A 393 -15.36 8.99 -5.18
CA ARG A 393 -15.23 7.95 -6.21
C ARG A 393 -14.21 8.28 -7.30
N ARG A 394 -13.05 8.77 -6.89
CA ARG A 394 -11.93 9.03 -7.79
C ARG A 394 -10.80 8.06 -7.47
N LEU A 395 -10.15 7.53 -8.50
CA LEU A 395 -8.94 6.74 -8.35
C LEU A 395 -7.77 7.47 -8.99
N VAL A 396 -6.61 7.32 -8.38
CA VAL A 396 -5.35 7.84 -8.89
C VAL A 396 -4.42 6.69 -9.17
N VAL A 397 -3.96 6.59 -10.41
CA VAL A 397 -2.94 5.67 -10.85
C VAL A 397 -1.63 6.43 -11.05
N TYR A 398 -0.59 5.98 -10.36
CA TYR A 398 0.71 6.65 -10.34
C TYR A 398 1.86 5.63 -10.32
N GLY A 399 3.10 6.10 -10.41
CA GLY A 399 4.28 5.23 -10.51
C GLY A 399 4.46 4.55 -11.88
N VAL A 400 3.71 4.97 -12.90
CA VAL A 400 3.67 4.36 -14.25
C VAL A 400 4.36 5.18 -15.33
N SER A 401 4.52 6.48 -15.09
CA SER A 401 5.17 7.42 -15.98
C SER A 401 6.09 8.30 -15.16
N GLN A 402 7.21 8.72 -15.77
CA GLN A 402 8.06 9.75 -15.18
C GLN A 402 7.46 11.15 -15.32
N HIS A 403 6.36 11.31 -16.06
CA HIS A 403 5.84 12.61 -16.45
C HIS A 403 4.37 12.83 -16.08
N ASP A 404 3.57 11.77 -15.94
CA ASP A 404 2.13 11.89 -15.78
C ASP A 404 1.58 10.99 -14.67
N LEU A 405 0.58 11.53 -13.99
CA LEU A 405 -0.34 10.83 -13.10
C LEU A 405 -1.68 10.68 -13.80
N MET A 406 -2.36 9.55 -13.64
CA MET A 406 -3.68 9.32 -14.26
C MET A 406 -4.76 9.32 -13.19
N ILE A 407 -5.82 10.11 -13.41
CA ILE A 407 -7.02 10.15 -12.58
C ILE A 407 -8.15 9.41 -13.32
N LEU A 408 -8.86 8.55 -12.60
CA LEU A 408 -10.05 7.85 -13.06
C LEU A 408 -11.24 8.37 -12.25
N GLN A 409 -12.26 8.87 -12.95
CA GLN A 409 -13.55 9.25 -12.36
C GLN A 409 -14.56 8.13 -12.63
N LEU A 410 -15.09 7.53 -11.56
CA LEU A 410 -15.94 6.32 -11.61
C LEU A 410 -17.43 6.61 -11.76
#